data_AF-A0A3R7VQ78-F1
#
_entry.id   AF-A0A3R7VQ78-F1
#
_cell.length_a   1.000
_cell.length_b   1.000
_cell.length_c   1.000
_cell.angle_alpha   90.00
_cell.angle_beta   90.00
_cell.angle_gamma   90.00
#
_symmetry.space_group_name_H-M   'P 1'
#
loop_
_entity.id
_entity.type
_entity.pdbx_description
1 polymer ?
#
loop_
_entity_poly.entity_id
_entity_poly.type
_entity_poly.pdbx_seq_one_letter_code
_entity_poly.pdbx_strand_id
1 'polypeptide(L)' 'MKKTISEIRKEGISALSKALGPVDMAPFIQSYESGSGDYTKERYEWLHDDTEALNQRLLEREKQRKKV' A
#
# COMPACT_ATOMS: atom_id res chain seq x y z
N MET A 1 7.00 -18.74 -22.78
CA MET A 1 6.40 -17.40 -22.97
C MET A 1 7.15 -16.40 -22.11
N LYS A 2 7.32 -15.17 -22.58
CA LYS A 2 8.00 -14.10 -21.83
C LYS A 2 7.03 -13.51 -20.80
N LYS A 3 7.50 -13.23 -19.59
CA LYS A 3 6.68 -12.60 -18.54
C LYS A 3 6.23 -11.20 -18.97
N THR A 4 5.03 -10.82 -18.58
CA THR A 4 4.50 -9.47 -18.70
C THR A 4 5.24 -8.53 -17.74
N ILE A 5 5.16 -7.22 -18.00
CA ILE A 5 5.72 -6.20 -17.10
C ILE A 5 5.09 -6.26 -15.71
N SER A 6 3.80 -6.58 -15.62
CA SER A 6 3.09 -6.71 -14.34
C SER A 6 3.65 -7.87 -13.50
N GLU A 7 3.88 -9.02 -14.12
CA GLU A 7 4.48 -10.18 -13.45
C GLU A 7 5.91 -9.89 -12.98
N ILE A 8 6.72 -9.24 -13.81
CA ILE A 8 8.08 -8.84 -13.44
C ILE A 8 8.07 -7.87 -12.26
N ARG A 9 7.17 -6.88 -12.26
CA ARG A 9 7.03 -5.93 -11.14
C ARG A 9 6.61 -6.63 -9.84
N LYS A 10 5.65 -7.54 -9.93
CA LYS A 10 5.19 -8.33 -8.77
C LYS A 10 6.31 -9.16 -8.17
N GLU A 11 7.11 -9.82 -9.01
CA GLU A 11 8.27 -10.59 -8.58
C GLU A 11 9.36 -9.70 -7.96
N GLY A 12 9.64 -8.55 -8.58
CA GLY A 12 10.62 -7.58 -8.07
C GLY A 12 10.25 -7.03 -6.69
N ILE A 13 8.99 -6.61 -6.50
CA ILE A 13 8.49 -6.15 -5.20
C ILE A 13 8.56 -7.28 -4.16
N SER A 14 8.21 -8.51 -4.53
CA SER A 14 8.30 -9.65 -3.61
C SER A 14 9.74 -9.93 -3.18
N ALA A 15 10.70 -9.84 -4.11
CA ALA A 15 12.11 -10.03 -3.81
C ALA A 15 12.65 -8.92 -2.88
N LEU A 16 12.34 -7.66 -3.18
CA LEU A 16 12.73 -6.52 -2.34
C LEU A 16 12.14 -6.60 -0.94
N SER A 17 10.85 -6.94 -0.83
CA SER A 17 10.17 -7.12 0.46
C SER A 17 10.82 -8.24 1.30
N LYS A 18 11.26 -9.33 0.67
CA LYS A 18 11.97 -10.42 1.36
C LYS A 18 13.37 -10.02 1.82
N ALA A 19 14.08 -9.22 1.03
CA ALA A 19 15.47 -8.84 1.30
C ALA A 19 15.58 -7.71 2.33
N LEU A 20 14.70 -6.71 2.23
CA LEU A 20 14.77 -5.47 3.01
C LEU A 20 13.69 -5.40 4.10
N GLY A 21 12.65 -6.23 4.00
CA GLY A 21 11.43 -6.00 4.76
C GLY A 21 10.61 -4.84 4.20
N PRO A 22 9.32 -4.73 4.59
CA PRO A 22 8.41 -3.72 4.04
C PRO A 22 8.79 -2.28 4.40
N VAL A 23 9.44 -2.07 5.56
CA VAL A 23 9.82 -0.74 6.06
C VAL A 23 10.93 -0.13 5.21
N ASP A 24 11.98 -0.90 4.89
CA ASP A 24 13.12 -0.39 4.13
C ASP A 24 12.91 -0.50 2.61
N MET A 25 12.04 -1.42 2.15
CA MET A 25 11.68 -1.53 0.73
C MET A 25 11.01 -0.28 0.17
N ALA A 26 10.06 0.32 0.89
CA ALA A 26 9.30 1.46 0.41
C ALA A 26 10.18 2.70 0.07
N PRO A 27 11.05 3.19 0.97
CA PRO A 27 11.96 4.29 0.65
C PRO A 27 13.01 3.90 -0.39
N PHE A 28 13.44 2.64 -0.44
CA PHE A 28 14.33 2.16 -1.51
C PHE A 28 13.68 2.35 -2.88
N ILE A 29 12.44 1.91 -3.08
CA ILE A 29 11.72 2.11 -4.35
C ILE A 29 11.57 3.61 -4.65
N GLN A 30 11.18 4.40 -3.64
CA GLN A 30 10.99 5.85 -3.79
C GLN A 30 12.30 6.59 -4.15
N SER A 31 13.48 6.03 -3.81
CA SER A 31 14.75 6.64 -4.20
C SER A 31 15.04 6.59 -5.70
N TYR A 32 14.44 5.63 -6.43
CA TYR A 32 14.55 5.50 -7.88
C TYR A 32 13.41 6.16 -8.64
N GLU A 33 12.27 6.39 -7.97
CA GLU A 33 11.14 7.09 -8.54
C GLU A 33 11.20 8.55 -8.11
N SER A 34 11.47 9.46 -9.06
CA SER A 34 11.12 10.87 -8.89
C SER A 34 9.59 10.98 -8.92
N GLY A 35 8.97 10.64 -7.81
CA GLY A 35 7.53 10.79 -7.62
C GLY A 35 7.13 12.21 -7.98
N SER A 36 6.12 12.34 -8.83
CA SER A 36 5.49 13.61 -9.18
C SER A 36 4.09 13.64 -8.58
N GLY A 37 3.66 14.78 -8.10
CA GLY A 37 2.33 14.96 -7.51
C GLY A 37 2.42 15.52 -6.09
N ASP A 38 1.32 16.13 -5.66
CA ASP A 38 1.16 16.61 -4.29
C ASP A 38 0.17 15.67 -3.62
N TYR A 39 0.70 14.58 -3.05
CA TYR A 39 -0.13 13.59 -2.37
C TYR A 39 -0.99 14.23 -1.28
N THR A 40 -0.53 15.29 -0.63
CA THR A 40 -1.32 15.99 0.39
C THR A 40 -2.56 16.60 -0.25
N LYS A 41 -2.38 17.34 -1.35
CA LYS A 41 -3.48 17.95 -2.10
C LYS A 41 -4.42 16.91 -2.72
N GLU A 42 -3.86 15.91 -3.41
CA GLU A 42 -4.62 14.84 -4.07
C GLU A 42 -5.39 13.97 -3.05
N ARG A 43 -4.82 13.73 -1.86
CA ARG A 43 -5.48 13.04 -0.76
C ARG A 43 -6.75 13.77 -0.34
N TYR A 44 -6.74 15.10 -0.24
CA TYR A 44 -7.94 15.86 0.13
C TYR A 44 -9.07 15.77 -0.91
N GLU A 45 -8.76 15.53 -2.18
CA GLU A 45 -9.78 15.42 -3.22
C GLU A 45 -10.60 14.13 -3.11
N TRP A 46 -9.97 13.00 -2.74
CA TRP A 46 -10.64 11.68 -2.81
C TRP A 46 -10.79 11.01 -1.45
N LEU A 47 -10.01 11.40 -0.43
CA LEU A 47 -10.19 10.91 0.92
C LEU A 47 -11.24 11.76 1.62
N HIS A 48 -12.50 11.32 1.56
CA HIS A 48 -13.54 11.85 2.42
C HIS A 48 -13.20 11.47 3.87
N ASP A 49 -13.07 12.47 4.73
CA ASP A 49 -12.76 12.36 6.17
C ASP A 49 -13.95 11.75 6.96
N ASP A 50 -14.55 10.66 6.48
CA ASP A 50 -15.46 9.84 7.28
C ASP A 50 -14.65 8.87 8.14
N THR A 51 -13.86 9.47 9.02
CA THR A 51 -13.07 8.78 10.04
C THR A 51 -13.94 7.90 10.92
N GLU A 52 -15.20 8.30 11.14
CA GLU A 52 -16.17 7.53 11.90
C GLU A 52 -16.57 6.24 11.16
N ALA A 53 -16.91 6.31 9.88
CA ALA A 53 -17.19 5.11 9.08
C ALA A 53 -15.98 4.17 8.96
N LEU A 54 -14.76 4.71 8.87
CA LEU A 54 -13.54 3.91 8.89
C LEU A 54 -13.38 3.18 10.23
N ASN A 55 -13.57 3.88 11.35
CA ASN A 55 -13.48 3.31 12.69
C ASN A 55 -14.50 2.18 12.88
N GLN A 56 -15.76 2.39 12.46
CA GLN A 56 -16.80 1.35 12.53
C GLN A 56 -16.40 0.09 11.74
N ARG A 57 -15.89 0.25 10.51
CA ARG A 57 -15.42 -0.89 9.69
C ARG A 57 -14.25 -1.64 10.33
N LEU A 58 -13.32 -0.94 10.98
CA LEU A 58 -12.20 -1.57 11.68
C LEU A 58 -12.70 -2.40 12.88
N LEU A 59 -13.58 -1.82 13.70
CA LEU A 59 -14.20 -2.50 14.85
C LEU A 59 -14.99 -3.75 14.41
N GLU A 60 -15.72 -3.69 13.30
CA GLU A 60 -16.44 -4.84 12.74
C GLU A 60 -15.49 -5.96 12.30
N ARG A 61 -14.38 -5.63 11.62
CA ARG A 61 -13.37 -6.63 11.22
C ARG A 61 -12.71 -7.30 12.42
N GLU A 62 -12.44 -6.56 13.49
CA GLU A 62 -11.92 -7.15 14.73
C GLU A 62 -12.92 -8.10 15.38
N LYS A 63 -14.22 -7.73 15.43
CA LYS A 63 -15.28 -8.60 15.94
C LYS A 63 -15.40 -9.89 15.13
N GLN A 64 -15.28 -9.82 13.80
CA GLN A 64 -15.31 -11.01 12.93
C GLN A 64 -14.10 -11.92 13.16
N ARG A 65 -12.90 -11.35 13.35
CA ARG A 65 -11.68 -12.12 13.65
C ARG A 65 -11.72 -12.84 15.00
N LYS A 66 -12.41 -12.28 16.00
CA LYS A 66 -12.55 -12.88 17.34
C LYS A 66 -13.68 -13.92 17.45
N LYS A 67 -14.54 -14.03 16.42
CA LYS A 67 -15.64 -15.02 16.35
C LYS A 67 -15.24 -16.32 15.64
N VAL A 68 -14.02 -16.38 15.08
CA VAL A 68 -13.37 -17.57 14.52
C VAL A 68 -12.36 -18.07 15.52
#